data_AF-A0A959FRT1-F1
#
_entry.id   AF-A0A959FRT1-F1
#
_cell.length_a   1.000
_cell.length_b   1.000
_cell.length_c   1.000
_cell.angle_alpha   90.00
_cell.angle_beta   90.00
_cell.angle_gamma   90.00
#
_symmetry.space_group_name_H-M   'P 1'
#
loop_
_entity.id
_entity.type
_entity.pdbx_description
1 polymer ?
#
loop_
_entity_poly.entity_id
_entity_poly.type
_entity_poly.pdbx_seq_one_letter_code
_entity_poly.pdbx_strand_id
1 'polypeptide(L)'
;PSKVEKLLAKILGFSNNPNDLKVVEGIGPKIEGLLKDAGINTWGALATTSVDRLKEVLTAAGDRYRLADPTSWPKQAELAAAGKWGELADYQEYLSGGKEPS
;
A
#
# COMPACT_ATOMS: atom_id res chain seq x y z
N PRO A 1 9.25 -12.60 -10.54
CA PRO A 1 10.11 -11.42 -10.72
C PRO A 1 11.52 -11.75 -11.27
N SER A 2 11.95 -10.95 -12.24
CA SER A 2 13.27 -10.93 -12.84
C SER A 2 14.36 -10.44 -11.88
N LYS A 3 15.63 -10.61 -12.28
CA LYS A 3 16.78 -10.16 -11.48
C LYS A 3 16.84 -8.63 -11.34
N VAL A 4 16.36 -7.90 -12.35
CA VAL A 4 16.29 -6.44 -12.37
C VAL A 4 15.23 -5.95 -11.38
N GLU A 5 14.06 -6.59 -11.37
CA GLU A 5 12.96 -6.24 -10.44
C GLU A 5 13.34 -6.48 -8.98
N LYS A 6 14.08 -7.57 -8.69
CA LYS A 6 14.62 -7.84 -7.35
C LYS A 6 15.65 -6.78 -6.92
N LEU A 7 16.44 -6.26 -7.85
CA LEU A 7 17.43 -5.23 -7.58
C LEU A 7 16.77 -3.87 -7.34
N LEU A 8 15.74 -3.52 -8.12
CA LEU A 8 14.93 -2.31 -7.90
C LEU A 8 14.24 -2.34 -6.54
N ALA A 9 13.61 -3.46 -6.18
CA ALA A 9 13.01 -3.61 -4.84
C ALA A 9 14.04 -3.36 -3.73
N LYS A 10 15.25 -3.89 -3.86
CA LYS A 10 16.32 -3.66 -2.88
C LYS A 10 16.81 -2.21 -2.82
N ILE A 11 16.93 -1.53 -3.98
CA ILE A 11 17.40 -0.14 -4.05
C ILE A 11 16.34 0.84 -3.55
N LEU A 12 15.07 0.57 -3.86
CA LEU A 12 13.92 1.37 -3.45
C LEU A 12 13.45 1.06 -2.02
N GLY A 13 14.08 0.10 -1.34
CA GLY A 13 13.73 -0.29 0.03
C GLY A 13 12.45 -1.10 0.15
N PHE A 14 11.92 -1.64 -0.95
CA PHE A 14 10.76 -2.52 -0.95
C PHE A 14 11.12 -3.91 -0.45
N SER A 15 10.33 -4.37 0.51
CA SER A 15 10.47 -5.65 1.17
C SER A 15 10.04 -6.80 0.26
N ASN A 16 10.67 -7.97 0.42
CA ASN A 16 10.21 -9.22 -0.18
C ASN A 16 9.18 -9.95 0.71
N ASN A 17 8.79 -9.35 1.83
CA ASN A 17 7.78 -9.88 2.73
C ASN A 17 6.38 -9.43 2.27
N PRO A 18 5.51 -10.33 1.79
CA PRO A 18 4.17 -9.98 1.33
C PRO A 18 3.25 -9.40 2.42
N ASN A 19 3.68 -9.45 3.68
CA ASN A 19 2.97 -8.89 4.82
C ASN A 19 3.41 -7.47 5.15
N ASP A 20 4.39 -6.91 4.43
CA ASP A 20 4.89 -5.56 4.67
C ASP A 20 4.06 -4.52 3.91
N LEU A 21 2.97 -4.05 4.51
CA LEU A 21 2.06 -3.13 3.82
C LEU A 21 2.65 -1.73 3.62
N LYS A 22 3.79 -1.44 4.25
CA LYS A 22 4.47 -0.13 4.16
C LYS A 22 5.09 0.14 2.79
N VAL A 23 5.10 -0.85 1.90
CA VAL A 23 5.46 -0.65 0.48
C VAL A 23 4.45 0.22 -0.27
N VAL A 24 3.24 0.37 0.27
CA VAL A 24 2.17 1.23 -0.26
C VAL A 24 2.33 2.64 0.33
N GLU A 25 2.45 3.64 -0.56
CA GLU A 25 2.50 5.04 -0.18
C GLU A 25 1.24 5.43 0.60
N GLY A 26 1.44 6.13 1.72
CA GLY A 26 0.38 6.49 2.67
C GLY A 26 0.17 5.48 3.80
N ILE A 27 0.78 4.29 3.74
CA ILE A 27 0.73 3.30 4.83
C ILE A 27 2.02 3.35 5.66
N GLY A 28 1.98 4.11 6.76
CA GLY A 28 3.02 4.07 7.79
C GLY A 28 2.83 2.92 8.81
N PRO A 29 3.80 2.69 9.72
CA PRO A 29 3.74 1.60 10.71
C PRO A 29 2.46 1.56 11.56
N LYS A 30 1.87 2.72 11.85
CA LYS A 30 0.62 2.82 12.62
C LYS A 30 -0.60 2.39 11.81
N ILE A 31 -0.67 2.75 10.54
CA ILE A 31 -1.77 2.35 9.64
C ILE A 31 -1.65 0.86 9.32
N GLU A 32 -0.44 0.36 9.07
CA GLU A 32 -0.19 -1.07 8.89
C GLU A 32 -0.72 -1.89 10.09
N GLY A 33 -0.50 -1.42 11.32
CA GLY A 33 -1.04 -2.05 12.52
C GLY A 33 -2.57 -2.15 12.50
N LEU A 34 -3.26 -1.04 12.20
CA LEU A 34 -4.73 -1.02 12.12
C LEU A 34 -5.28 -1.98 11.07
N LEU A 35 -4.65 -2.02 9.89
CA LEU A 35 -5.08 -2.89 8.81
C LEU A 35 -4.91 -4.37 9.19
N LYS A 36 -3.79 -4.71 9.85
CA LYS A 36 -3.53 -6.07 10.36
C LYS A 36 -4.51 -6.47 11.44
N ASP A 37 -4.81 -5.58 12.38
CA ASP A 37 -5.83 -5.79 13.42
C ASP A 37 -7.23 -6.00 12.81
N ALA A 38 -7.49 -5.39 11.64
CA ALA A 38 -8.70 -5.59 10.85
C ALA A 38 -8.67 -6.83 9.92
N GLY A 39 -7.62 -7.66 9.98
CA GLY A 39 -7.46 -8.89 9.20
C GLY A 39 -6.79 -8.72 7.83
N ILE A 40 -6.41 -7.49 7.45
CA ILE A 40 -5.77 -7.17 6.17
C ILE A 40 -4.26 -7.33 6.36
N ASN A 41 -3.78 -8.57 6.21
CA ASN A 41 -2.42 -8.95 6.63
C ASN A 41 -1.38 -8.98 5.50
N THR A 42 -1.82 -8.99 4.25
CA THR A 42 -0.95 -9.21 3.08
C THR A 42 -1.26 -8.23 1.95
N TRP A 43 -0.34 -8.05 1.01
CA TRP A 43 -0.60 -7.27 -0.21
C TRP A 43 -1.82 -7.78 -0.97
N GLY A 44 -2.01 -9.10 -1.09
CA GLY A 44 -3.18 -9.66 -1.76
C GLY A 44 -4.50 -9.37 -1.03
N ALA A 45 -4.49 -9.38 0.30
CA ALA A 45 -5.66 -8.99 1.09
C ALA A 45 -5.96 -7.49 0.90
N LEU A 46 -4.94 -6.64 0.96
CA LEU A 46 -5.11 -5.20 0.76
C LEU A 46 -5.59 -4.87 -0.66
N ALA A 47 -5.08 -5.56 -1.68
CA ALA A 47 -5.46 -5.39 -3.08
C ALA A 47 -6.93 -5.71 -3.37
N THR A 48 -7.52 -6.60 -2.59
CA THR A 48 -8.92 -7.03 -2.74
C THR A 48 -9.86 -6.37 -1.74
N THR A 49 -9.33 -5.59 -0.79
CA THR A 49 -10.14 -4.84 0.17
C THR A 49 -10.71 -3.60 -0.51
N SER A 50 -12.02 -3.38 -0.36
CA SER A 50 -12.66 -2.18 -0.92
C SER A 50 -12.15 -0.91 -0.23
N VAL A 51 -12.11 0.19 -0.97
CA VAL A 51 -11.76 1.51 -0.43
C VAL A 51 -12.68 1.90 0.73
N ASP A 52 -13.97 1.56 0.65
CA ASP A 52 -14.94 1.84 1.73
C ASP A 52 -14.58 1.09 3.01
N ARG A 53 -14.20 -0.19 2.91
CA ARG A 53 -13.74 -0.95 4.08
C ARG A 53 -12.47 -0.37 4.69
N LEU A 54 -11.54 0.11 3.86
CA LEU A 54 -10.33 0.78 4.34
C LEU A 54 -10.67 2.08 5.07
N LYS A 55 -11.60 2.88 4.54
CA LYS A 55 -12.11 4.09 5.20
C LYS A 55 -12.75 3.75 6.55
N GLU A 56 -13.57 2.72 6.63
CA GLU A 56 -14.17 2.26 7.90
C GLU A 56 -13.11 1.96 8.97
N VAL A 57 -12.04 1.24 8.60
CA VAL A 57 -10.95 0.90 9.52
C VAL A 57 -10.24 2.17 10.03
N LEU A 58 -9.96 3.13 9.14
CA LEU A 58 -9.32 4.40 9.50
C LEU A 58 -10.22 5.26 10.39
N THR A 59 -11.51 5.35 10.06
CA THR A 59 -12.50 6.09 10.84
C THR A 59 -12.69 5.48 12.24
N ALA A 60 -12.78 4.15 12.35
CA ALA A 60 -12.89 3.46 13.63
C ALA A 60 -11.66 3.68 14.53
N ALA A 61 -10.49 3.95 13.95
CA ALA A 61 -9.26 4.23 14.66
C ALA A 61 -9.10 5.70 15.11
N GLY A 62 -10.05 6.57 14.73
CA GLY A 62 -10.21 7.94 15.23
C GLY A 62 -9.57 9.04 14.37
N ASP A 63 -9.88 10.28 14.74
CA ASP A 63 -9.60 11.51 13.95
C ASP A 63 -8.15 11.72 13.55
N ARG A 64 -7.19 11.11 14.25
CA ARG A 64 -5.76 11.19 13.89
C ARG A 64 -5.45 10.61 12.51
N TYR A 65 -6.32 9.76 11.96
CA TYR A 65 -6.16 9.17 10.62
C TYR A 65 -7.03 9.83 9.55
N ARG A 66 -7.75 10.90 9.86
CA ARG A 66 -8.69 11.57 8.93
C ARG A 66 -8.06 12.09 7.64
N LEU A 67 -6.75 12.32 7.64
CA LEU A 67 -6.00 12.81 6.49
C LEU A 67 -5.46 11.67 5.60
N ALA A 68 -5.48 10.43 6.08
CA ALA A 68 -5.09 9.28 5.27
C ALA A 68 -6.15 9.05 4.18
N ASP A 69 -5.68 8.81 2.96
CA ASP A 69 -6.53 8.56 1.80
C ASP A 69 -6.23 7.16 1.25
N PRO A 70 -7.15 6.19 1.44
CA PRO A 70 -6.92 4.81 1.02
C PRO A 70 -7.23 4.56 -0.46
N THR A 71 -7.61 5.58 -1.23
CA THR A 71 -8.13 5.40 -2.60
C THR A 71 -7.16 4.66 -3.53
N SER A 72 -5.87 4.93 -3.44
CA SER A 72 -4.85 4.27 -4.27
C SER A 72 -4.27 2.98 -3.66
N TRP A 73 -4.56 2.68 -2.39
CA TRP A 73 -3.90 1.58 -1.67
C TRP A 73 -4.16 0.20 -2.29
N PRO A 74 -5.40 -0.16 -2.70
CA PRO A 74 -5.64 -1.45 -3.34
C PRO A 74 -4.83 -1.62 -4.63
N LYS A 75 -4.69 -0.56 -5.44
CA LYS A 75 -3.96 -0.63 -6.71
C LYS A 75 -2.46 -0.80 -6.49
N GLN A 76 -1.88 -0.04 -5.56
CA GLN A 76 -0.48 -0.20 -5.18
C GLN A 76 -0.20 -1.61 -4.63
N ALA A 77 -1.11 -2.14 -3.79
CA ALA A 77 -0.99 -3.48 -3.23
C ALA A 77 -1.14 -4.58 -4.29
N GLU A 78 -1.96 -4.38 -5.32
CA GLU A 78 -2.07 -5.28 -6.47
C GLU A 78 -0.73 -5.40 -7.21
N LEU A 79 -0.09 -4.26 -7.49
CA LEU A 79 1.23 -4.21 -8.15
C LEU A 79 2.30 -4.89 -7.30
N ALA A 80 2.29 -4.65 -5.98
CA ALA A 80 3.20 -5.31 -5.04
C ALA A 80 2.96 -6.84 -5.00
N ALA A 81 1.71 -7.29 -4.91
CA ALA A 81 1.33 -8.71 -4.91
C ALA A 81 1.75 -9.43 -6.21
N ALA A 82 1.70 -8.72 -7.34
CA ALA A 82 2.18 -9.21 -8.62
C ALA A 82 3.72 -9.13 -8.78
N GLY A 83 4.43 -8.48 -7.85
CA GLY A 83 5.87 -8.23 -7.93
C GLY A 83 6.27 -7.25 -9.05
N LYS A 84 5.33 -6.41 -9.50
CA LYS A 84 5.50 -5.40 -10.55
C LYS A 84 6.13 -4.13 -9.98
N TRP A 85 7.35 -4.25 -9.45
CA TRP A 85 8.00 -3.19 -8.69
C TRP A 85 8.31 -1.92 -9.49
N GLY A 86 8.62 -2.06 -10.79
CA GLY A 86 8.78 -0.91 -11.68
C GLY A 86 7.47 -0.15 -11.85
N GLU A 87 6.39 -0.85 -12.21
CA GLU A 87 5.06 -0.25 -12.34
C GLU A 87 4.57 0.38 -11.03
N LEU A 88 4.89 -0.24 -9.88
CA LEU A 88 4.57 0.34 -8.57
C LEU A 88 5.31 1.67 -8.34
N ALA A 89 6.61 1.71 -8.64
CA ALA A 89 7.41 2.92 -8.49
C ALA A 89 6.91 4.04 -9.42
N ASP A 90 6.66 3.72 -10.70
CA ASP A 90 6.11 4.66 -11.67
C ASP A 90 4.74 5.18 -11.23
N TYR A 91 3.88 4.29 -10.70
CA TYR A 91 2.58 4.68 -10.19
C TYR A 91 2.70 5.60 -8.97
N GLN A 92 3.62 5.31 -8.03
CA GLN A 92 3.86 6.17 -6.86
C GLN A 92 4.46 7.53 -7.23
N GLU A 93 5.33 7.59 -8.24
CA GLU A 93 5.84 8.87 -8.76
C GLU A 93 4.74 9.71 -9.42
N TYR A 94 3.78 9.07 -10.09
CA TYR A 94 2.60 9.72 -10.65
C TYR A 94 1.66 10.27 -9.57
N LEU A 95 1.58 9.61 -8.40
CA LEU A 95 0.73 10.07 -7.30
C LEU A 95 1.31 11.34 -6.65
N SER A 96 0.44 12.30 -6.35
CA SER A 96 0.77 13.45 -5.51
C SER A 96 0.42 13.12 -4.05
N GLY A 97 1.39 12.58 -3.30
CA GLY A 97 1.17 12.18 -1.90
C GLY A 97 0.14 11.06 -1.76
N GLY A 98 0.17 10.07 -2.67
CA GLY A 98 -0.75 8.93 -2.70
C GLY A 98 -2.09 9.18 -3.40
N LYS A 99 -2.32 10.35 -4.01
CA LYS A 99 -3.55 10.71 -4.73
C LYS A 99 -3.29 10.94 -6.21
N GLU A 100 -4.27 10.60 -7.06
CA GLU A 100 -4.18 10.94 -8.48
C GLU A 100 -4.12 12.48 -8.65
N PRO A 101 -3.21 13.01 -9.46
CA PRO A 101 -3.14 14.43 -9.76
C PRO A 101 -4.44 14.87 -10.46
N SER A 102 -5.00 16.00 -10.01
CA SER A 102 -6.24 16.59 -10.54
C SER A 102 -6.06 17.23 -11.91
#